data_AF-A0A3M2IN25-F1
#
_entry.id   AF-A0A3M2IN25-F1
#
_cell.length_a   1.000
_cell.length_b   1.000
_cell.length_c   1.000
_cell.angle_alpha   90.00
_cell.angle_beta   90.00
_cell.angle_gamma   90.00
#
_symmetry.space_group_name_H-M   'P 1'
#
loop_
_entity.id
_entity.type
_entity.pdbx_description
1 polymer ?
#
loop_
_entity_poly.entity_id
_entity_poly.type
_entity_poly.pdbx_seq_one_letter_code
_entity_poly.pdbx_strand_id
1 'polypeptide(L)'
;MFISISEHMENIRTGGRFVMPTSEITIDVSTLYAATGTAKLADLPNYVAEAKKQAGEGNAVKLTGPGPVWLYLKIAHALHGKALKLIYDSPATGEVVIFDHDPH
;
A
#
# COMPACT_ATOMS: atom_id res chain seq x y z
N MET A 1 -27.00 17.46 -23.29
CA MET A 1 -27.13 16.63 -22.08
C MET A 1 -25.71 16.23 -21.69
N PHE A 2 -25.09 16.99 -20.77
CA PHE A 2 -23.72 16.78 -20.32
C PHE A 2 -23.78 16.33 -18.86
N ILE A 3 -23.15 15.21 -18.53
CA ILE A 3 -23.02 14.76 -17.14
C ILE A 3 -21.61 15.12 -16.68
N SER A 4 -21.59 15.93 -15.62
CA SER A 4 -20.46 16.36 -14.80
C SER A 4 -19.96 15.23 -13.92
N ILE A 5 -18.63 15.06 -13.79
CA ILE A 5 -18.03 14.60 -12.52
C ILE A 5 -16.65 15.28 -12.38
N SER A 6 -16.63 16.39 -11.63
CA SER A 6 -15.44 16.88 -10.94
C SER A 6 -15.32 16.12 -9.63
N GLU A 7 -14.20 15.44 -9.37
CA GLU A 7 -13.78 15.18 -7.99
C GLU A 7 -12.25 14.95 -7.93
N HIS A 8 -11.58 15.96 -7.35
CA HIS A 8 -10.25 15.94 -6.73
C HIS A 8 -9.03 15.61 -7.58
N MET A 9 -8.59 16.60 -8.37
CA MET A 9 -7.17 16.77 -8.71
C MET A 9 -6.68 18.13 -8.18
N GLU A 10 -6.33 18.19 -6.89
CA GLU A 10 -5.57 19.34 -6.36
C GLU A 10 -4.11 19.23 -6.83
N ASN A 11 -3.82 19.88 -7.95
CA ASN A 11 -2.47 20.05 -8.47
C ASN A 11 -1.73 21.12 -7.64
N ILE A 12 -0.84 20.70 -6.74
CA ILE A 12 0.08 21.62 -6.06
C ILE A 12 1.23 21.96 -7.02
N ARG A 13 1.14 23.14 -7.65
CA ARG A 13 2.24 23.74 -8.43
C ARG A 13 3.23 24.42 -7.48
N THR A 14 4.28 23.72 -7.09
CA THR A 14 5.45 24.34 -6.45
C THR A 14 6.63 24.28 -7.41
N GLY A 15 6.99 25.42 -8.01
CA GLY A 15 8.29 25.61 -8.66
C GLY A 15 8.63 24.74 -9.87
N GLY A 16 7.75 24.63 -10.87
CA GLY A 16 8.08 24.07 -12.18
C GLY A 16 8.27 22.55 -12.27
N ARG A 17 8.16 21.82 -11.15
CA ARG A 17 8.15 20.36 -11.14
C ARG A 17 6.72 19.85 -11.00
N PHE A 18 6.27 19.08 -11.98
CA PHE A 18 5.02 18.34 -11.88
C PHE A 18 5.21 17.21 -10.86
N VAL A 19 4.60 17.33 -9.69
CA VAL A 19 4.57 16.25 -8.68
C VAL A 19 3.21 15.56 -8.84
N MET A 20 3.21 14.29 -9.24
CA MET A 20 1.98 13.48 -9.18
C MET A 20 1.61 13.35 -7.70
N PRO A 21 0.35 13.63 -7.30
CA PRO A 21 -0.05 13.41 -5.91
C PRO A 21 0.08 11.92 -5.58
N THR A 22 0.93 11.61 -4.61
CA THR A 22 1.06 10.25 -4.08
C THR A 22 -0.28 9.86 -3.46
N SER A 23 -0.94 8.82 -3.99
CA SER A 23 -2.14 8.28 -3.37
C SER A 23 -1.76 7.41 -2.17
N GLU A 24 -2.54 7.47 -1.10
CA GLU A 24 -2.42 6.55 0.03
C GLU A 24 -3.32 5.33 -0.18
N ILE A 25 -2.73 4.14 -0.16
CA ILE A 25 -3.42 2.86 -0.33
C ILE A 25 -3.31 2.05 0.95
N THR A 26 -4.45 1.66 1.52
CA THR A 26 -4.49 0.76 2.67
C THR A 26 -4.76 -0.67 2.23
N ILE A 27 -3.89 -1.59 2.64
CA ILE A 27 -4.02 -3.03 2.43
C ILE A 27 -4.24 -3.69 3.78
N ASP A 28 -5.44 -4.24 3.99
CA ASP A 28 -5.71 -5.14 5.11
C ASP A 28 -5.19 -6.54 4.77
N VAL A 29 -4.11 -6.96 5.44
CA VAL A 29 -3.41 -8.23 5.19
C VAL A 29 -4.33 -9.43 5.39
N SER A 30 -5.35 -9.32 6.24
CA SER A 30 -6.30 -10.41 6.50
C SER A 30 -7.16 -10.76 5.29
N THR A 31 -7.40 -9.77 4.42
CA THR A 31 -8.21 -9.96 3.21
C THR A 31 -7.51 -10.84 2.17
N LEU A 32 -6.17 -10.88 2.18
CA LEU A 32 -5.37 -11.66 1.23
C LEU A 32 -5.59 -13.17 1.36
N TYR A 33 -5.96 -13.65 2.55
CA TYR A 33 -6.20 -15.07 2.82
C TYR A 33 -7.63 -15.35 3.33
N ALA A 34 -8.54 -14.38 3.19
CA ALA A 34 -9.92 -14.45 3.70
C ALA A 34 -10.68 -15.70 3.23
N ALA A 35 -10.41 -16.17 2.00
CA ALA A 35 -11.04 -17.37 1.44
C ALA A 35 -10.83 -18.64 2.28
N THR A 36 -9.75 -18.70 3.06
CA THR A 36 -9.41 -19.85 3.90
C THR A 36 -9.46 -19.55 5.40
N GLY A 37 -9.50 -18.26 5.77
CA GLY A 37 -9.38 -17.80 7.15
C GLY A 37 -8.00 -18.01 7.78
N THR A 38 -7.05 -18.66 7.10
CA THR A 38 -5.70 -18.93 7.61
C THR A 38 -4.68 -18.81 6.49
N ALA A 39 -3.73 -17.89 6.63
CA ALA A 39 -2.66 -17.72 5.65
C ALA A 39 -1.81 -19.00 5.52
N LYS A 40 -1.60 -19.46 4.28
CA LYS A 40 -0.82 -20.66 3.97
C LYS A 40 0.45 -20.29 3.22
N LEU A 41 1.59 -20.88 3.60
CA LEU A 41 2.86 -20.67 2.89
C LEU A 41 2.79 -21.13 1.42
N ALA A 42 1.99 -22.15 1.11
CA ALA A 42 1.78 -22.63 -0.26
C ALA A 42 1.17 -21.55 -1.18
N ASP A 43 0.37 -20.64 -0.60
CA ASP A 43 -0.32 -19.56 -1.32
C ASP A 43 0.46 -18.24 -1.29
N LEU A 44 1.67 -18.24 -0.71
CA LEU A 44 2.51 -17.04 -0.58
C LEU A 44 2.71 -16.27 -1.90
N PRO A 45 2.96 -16.92 -3.06
CA PRO A 45 3.08 -16.20 -4.33
C PRO A 45 1.81 -15.40 -4.69
N ASN A 46 0.64 -15.95 -4.37
CA ASN A 46 -0.65 -15.32 -4.67
C ASN A 46 -0.89 -14.08 -3.79
N TYR A 47 -0.60 -14.19 -2.49
CA TYR A 47 -0.74 -13.05 -1.57
C TYR A 47 0.18 -11.89 -1.96
N VAL A 48 1.42 -12.20 -2.36
CA VAL A 48 2.38 -11.19 -2.82
C VAL A 48 1.91 -10.55 -4.13
N ALA A 49 1.42 -11.35 -5.09
CA ALA A 49 0.93 -10.83 -6.36
C ALA A 49 -0.26 -9.87 -6.15
N GLU A 50 -1.21 -10.26 -5.30
CA GLU A 50 -2.37 -9.42 -4.98
C GLU A 50 -1.97 -8.15 -4.22
N ALA A 51 -1.07 -8.24 -3.23
CA ALA A 51 -0.58 -7.05 -2.53
C ALA A 51 0.15 -6.08 -3.48
N LYS A 52 0.98 -6.57 -4.41
CA LYS A 52 1.66 -5.73 -5.42
C LYS A 52 0.69 -5.10 -6.42
N LYS A 53 -0.43 -5.77 -6.71
CA LYS A 53 -1.49 -5.26 -7.56
C LYS A 53 -2.25 -4.14 -6.86
N GLN A 54 -2.68 -4.36 -5.62
CA GLN A 54 -3.37 -3.34 -4.80
C GLN A 54 -2.50 -2.11 -4.57
N ALA A 55 -1.21 -2.31 -4.26
CA ALA A 55 -0.26 -1.21 -4.01
C ALA A 55 -0.09 -0.25 -5.20
N GLY A 56 -0.31 -0.69 -6.44
CA GLY A 56 0.00 0.12 -7.62
C GLY A 56 1.50 0.43 -7.75
N GLU A 57 1.86 1.57 -8.33
CA GLU A 57 3.25 2.02 -8.49
C GLU A 57 3.40 3.45 -7.96
N GLY A 58 4.43 3.68 -7.15
CA GLY A 58 4.75 5.02 -6.63
C GLY A 58 3.80 5.55 -5.55
N ASN A 59 2.87 4.73 -5.04
CA ASN A 59 1.96 5.11 -3.97
C ASN A 59 2.59 4.99 -2.58
N ALA A 60 1.99 5.68 -1.61
CA ALA A 60 2.22 5.41 -0.19
C ALA A 60 1.31 4.27 0.22
N VAL A 61 1.88 3.19 0.77
CA VAL A 61 1.13 1.98 1.11
C VAL A 61 1.11 1.80 2.62
N LYS A 62 -0.06 1.56 3.18
CA LYS A 62 -0.28 1.23 4.59
C LYS A 62 -0.71 -0.23 4.72
N LEU A 63 0.05 -1.03 5.43
CA LEU A 63 -0.32 -2.41 5.78
C LEU A 63 -0.96 -2.44 7.16
N THR A 64 -2.12 -3.08 7.27
CA THR A 64 -2.88 -3.19 8.53
C THR A 64 -3.59 -4.55 8.63
N GLY A 65 -4.30 -4.78 9.73
CA GLY A 65 -5.12 -5.96 9.96
C GLY A 65 -4.37 -7.17 10.53
N PRO A 66 -5.08 -8.23 10.93
CA PRO A 66 -4.43 -9.44 11.44
C PRO A 66 -3.67 -10.18 10.34
N GLY A 67 -2.56 -10.81 10.69
CA GLY A 67 -1.78 -11.64 9.78
C GLY A 67 -0.51 -12.17 10.45
N PRO A 68 0.06 -13.29 9.96
CA PRO A 68 1.30 -13.79 10.51
C PRO A 68 2.48 -12.89 10.12
N VAL A 69 3.45 -12.76 11.03
CA VAL A 69 4.64 -11.89 10.85
C VAL A 69 5.38 -12.18 9.54
N TRP A 70 5.50 -13.45 9.15
CA TRP A 70 6.19 -13.82 7.90
C TRP A 70 5.51 -13.27 6.64
N LEU A 71 4.18 -13.10 6.65
CA LEU A 71 3.44 -12.58 5.51
C LEU A 71 3.71 -11.08 5.35
N TYR A 72 3.65 -10.34 6.47
CA TYR A 72 4.04 -8.94 6.52
C TYR A 72 5.47 -8.72 6.00
N LEU A 73 6.44 -9.50 6.47
CA LEU A 73 7.82 -9.41 6.01
C LEU A 73 7.96 -9.65 4.50
N LYS A 74 7.26 -10.67 3.97
CA LYS A 74 7.34 -10.97 2.54
C LYS A 74 6.69 -9.88 1.68
N ILE A 75 5.54 -9.35 2.10
CA ILE A 75 4.86 -8.25 1.40
C ILE A 75 5.73 -7.00 1.46
N ALA A 76 6.25 -6.61 2.62
CA ALA A 76 7.12 -5.44 2.76
C ALA A 76 8.33 -5.52 1.83
N HIS A 77 9.01 -6.66 1.78
CA HIS A 77 10.11 -6.88 0.85
C HIS A 77 9.68 -6.79 -0.62
N ALA A 78 8.52 -7.33 -0.98
CA ALA A 78 8.02 -7.30 -2.36
C ALA A 78 7.53 -5.92 -2.82
N LEU A 79 7.15 -5.06 -1.86
CA LEU A 79 6.76 -3.67 -2.10
C LEU A 79 7.95 -2.71 -2.07
N HIS A 80 9.08 -3.12 -1.51
CA HIS A 80 10.32 -2.36 -1.57
C HIS A 80 10.76 -2.18 -3.04
N GLY A 81 10.85 -0.93 -3.48
CA GLY A 81 11.09 -0.57 -4.89
C GLY A 81 9.83 -0.51 -5.78
N LYS A 82 8.63 -0.70 -5.21
CA LYS A 82 7.34 -0.50 -5.91
C LYS A 82 6.51 0.62 -5.28
N ALA A 83 6.44 0.65 -3.95
CA ALA A 83 5.83 1.74 -3.21
C ALA A 83 6.84 2.87 -3.00
N LEU A 84 6.37 4.12 -2.96
CA LEU A 84 7.17 5.27 -2.55
C LEU A 84 7.46 5.22 -1.05
N LYS A 85 6.44 4.85 -0.27
CA LYS A 85 6.46 4.80 1.19
C LYS A 85 5.71 3.57 1.67
N LEU A 86 6.19 2.92 2.71
CA LEU A 86 5.49 1.81 3.36
C LEU A 86 5.31 2.11 4.84
N ILE A 87 4.07 2.02 5.28
CA ILE A 87 3.64 2.24 6.66
C ILE A 87 3.06 0.92 7.18
N TYR A 88 3.43 0.56 8.40
CA TYR A 88 2.75 -0.48 9.18
C TYR A 88 1.83 0.21 10.19
N ASP A 89 0.57 -0.17 10.22
CA ASP A 89 -0.41 0.39 11.16
C ASP A 89 -1.00 -0.72 12.03
N SER A 90 -0.96 -0.52 13.34
CA SER A 90 -1.56 -1.45 14.29
C SER A 90 -2.11 -0.74 15.53
N PRO A 91 -3.16 -1.28 16.18
CA PRO A 91 -3.71 -0.69 17.40
C PRO A 91 -2.68 -0.53 18.54
N ALA A 92 -1.64 -1.37 18.57
CA ALA A 92 -0.64 -1.36 19.62
C ALA A 92 0.43 -0.28 19.43
N THR A 93 0.74 0.08 18.19
CA THR A 93 1.86 0.98 17.85
C THR A 93 1.42 2.27 17.18
N GLY A 94 0.19 2.33 16.68
CA GLY A 94 -0.19 3.28 15.64
C GLY A 94 0.62 3.04 14.37
N GLU A 95 0.72 4.10 13.56
CA GLU A 95 1.47 4.11 12.31
C GLU A 95 2.99 4.15 12.56
N VAL A 96 3.70 3.23 11.90
CA VAL A 96 5.15 3.12 11.91
C VAL A 96 5.62 3.11 10.46
N VAL A 97 6.42 4.10 10.07
CA VAL A 97 7.06 4.13 8.75
C VAL A 97 8.13 3.05 8.69
N ILE A 98 7.99 2.11 7.76
CA ILE A 98 8.95 1.03 7.52
C ILE A 98 10.04 1.49 6.56
N PHE A 99 9.65 2.18 5.49
CA PHE A 99 10.56 2.90 4.62
C PHE A 99 9.88 4.11 3.99
N ASP A 100 10.68 5.10 3.66
CA ASP A 100 10.28 6.28 2.90
C ASP A 100 11.35 6.56 1.85
N HIS A 101 10.95 6.55 0.58
CA HIS A 101 11.82 6.85 -0.56
C HIS A 101 11.52 8.23 -1.15
N ASP A 102 10.70 9.05 -0.50
CA ASP A 102 10.57 10.46 -0.85
C ASP A 102 11.88 11.20 -0.51
N PRO A 103 12.58 11.79 -1.49
CA PRO A 103 13.83 12.49 -1.25
C PRO A 103 13.65 13.94 -0.76
N HIS A 104 12.42 14.38 -0.45
CA HIS A 104 12.07 15.77 -0.14
C HIS A 104 11.48 15.97 1.25
#